data_AF-A0A452YKX2-F1
#
_entry.id   AF-A0A452YKX2-F1
#
_cell.length_a   1.000
_cell.length_b   1.000
_cell.length_c   1.000
_cell.angle_alpha   90.00
_cell.angle_beta   90.00
_cell.angle_gamma   90.00
#
_symmetry.space_group_name_H-M   'P 1'
#
loop_
_entity.id
_entity.type
_entity.pdbx_description
1 polymer ?
#
loop_
_entity_poly.entity_id
_entity_poly.type
_entity_poly.pdbx_seq_one_letter_code
_entity_poly.pdbx_strand_id
1 'polypeptide(L)'
;PVKSKRPSSPPKSKSKADDAPEAKKRSPSPTRSKTLAAAAKLEAAEKPLSPKRAKTLAAKSDAKPSDQALVSQSKDQASQSEDKKTKISNATKSEEVNTTLELKKKGSEFDPMAAAYWKPGEPVPFLFLARALDLISNESGRIVITEILSNVFRTIIATTPEDLLATVYLSANRIAPPHEGIELGIGDASIIRALSEAYGRKEEHVKKNLKELGDLGLVAKASRSSQKMMYKPKPLTISRVLDTFRTIAKESGKDSQDKKRSHIKGLLVAATDCEPQYIIRLLQVNIAMFS
;
A
#
# COMPACT_ATOMS: atom_id res chain seq x y z
N PRO A 1 -65.27 8.05 -5.73
CA PRO A 1 -64.89 8.48 -7.10
C PRO A 1 -65.27 7.40 -8.12
N VAL A 2 -65.58 7.77 -9.37
CA VAL A 2 -66.31 6.91 -10.34
C VAL A 2 -65.38 6.16 -11.32
N LYS A 3 -65.91 5.12 -11.97
CA LYS A 3 -65.18 4.09 -12.73
C LYS A 3 -64.86 4.47 -14.20
N SER A 4 -63.71 3.96 -14.67
CA SER A 4 -63.33 3.45 -16.02
C SER A 4 -64.02 3.92 -17.33
N LYS A 5 -63.20 4.15 -18.38
CA LYS A 5 -63.15 3.34 -19.63
C LYS A 5 -62.08 3.76 -20.65
N ARG A 6 -61.64 2.80 -21.48
CA ARG A 6 -61.02 2.90 -22.84
C ARG A 6 -62.02 2.23 -23.83
N PRO A 7 -61.88 2.21 -25.19
CA PRO A 7 -60.67 2.32 -26.06
C PRO A 7 -60.65 3.68 -26.83
N SER A 8 -60.49 3.91 -28.15
CA SER A 8 -60.30 3.08 -29.39
C SER A 8 -59.79 3.91 -30.59
N SER A 9 -59.20 3.25 -31.60
CA SER A 9 -58.86 3.78 -32.94
C SER A 9 -60.03 3.56 -33.95
N PRO A 10 -60.04 4.12 -35.19
CA PRO A 10 -59.36 3.47 -36.34
C PRO A 10 -58.83 4.50 -37.43
N PRO A 11 -58.82 4.32 -38.80
CA PRO A 11 -57.55 4.49 -39.58
C PRO A 11 -57.56 5.15 -41.01
N LYS A 12 -56.35 5.51 -41.55
CA LYS A 12 -55.97 5.67 -43.01
C LYS A 12 -56.76 6.73 -43.85
N SER A 13 -56.33 7.31 -44.99
CA SER A 13 -55.10 7.41 -45.83
C SER A 13 -55.33 8.59 -46.84
N LYS A 14 -54.37 9.25 -47.53
CA LYS A 14 -53.72 8.91 -48.83
C LYS A 14 -53.11 10.18 -49.47
N SER A 15 -51.93 10.13 -50.12
CA SER A 15 -51.54 10.92 -51.32
C SER A 15 -50.12 10.55 -51.83
N LYS A 16 -49.76 10.97 -53.05
CA LYS A 16 -48.42 10.89 -53.72
C LYS A 16 -48.00 12.35 -54.09
N ALA A 17 -46.74 12.81 -54.20
CA ALA A 17 -45.45 12.23 -54.68
C ALA A 17 -45.38 12.09 -56.23
N ASP A 18 -44.25 12.29 -56.93
CA ASP A 18 -42.83 12.49 -56.52
C ASP A 18 -42.34 13.96 -56.79
N ASP A 19 -41.16 14.42 -57.30
CA ASP A 19 -39.89 13.87 -57.85
C ASP A 19 -38.63 14.81 -57.63
N ALA A 20 -37.91 15.30 -58.67
CA ALA A 20 -36.47 15.74 -58.62
C ALA A 20 -36.11 16.94 -59.57
N PRO A 21 -34.82 17.35 -59.87
CA PRO A 21 -33.45 16.91 -59.48
C PRO A 21 -32.59 18.04 -58.78
N GLU A 22 -31.26 18.03 -58.53
CA GLU A 22 -30.07 17.40 -59.19
C GLU A 22 -28.81 17.20 -58.28
N ALA A 23 -27.95 16.24 -58.68
CA ALA A 23 -26.55 15.82 -58.34
C ALA A 23 -25.63 16.59 -57.32
N LYS A 24 -24.55 16.04 -56.69
CA LYS A 24 -23.65 14.84 -56.86
C LYS A 24 -23.27 14.29 -55.44
N LYS A 25 -23.18 12.98 -55.10
CA LYS A 25 -22.24 11.87 -55.49
C LYS A 25 -20.74 12.14 -55.17
N ARG A 26 -19.90 11.20 -54.67
CA ARG A 26 -20.02 9.87 -54.01
C ARG A 26 -18.60 9.36 -53.56
N SER A 27 -18.50 8.37 -52.68
CA SER A 27 -17.30 7.51 -52.40
C SER A 27 -17.38 6.16 -53.20
N PRO A 28 -16.41 5.19 -53.25
CA PRO A 28 -15.35 4.80 -52.28
C PRO A 28 -13.96 4.32 -52.87
N SER A 29 -13.24 3.44 -52.15
CA SER A 29 -11.91 2.78 -52.35
C SER A 29 -11.85 1.72 -53.50
N PRO A 30 -10.71 1.07 -53.96
CA PRO A 30 -9.60 0.44 -53.15
C PRO A 30 -8.18 0.13 -53.80
N THR A 31 -7.34 -0.67 -53.08
CA THR A 31 -6.34 -1.70 -53.53
C THR A 31 -4.96 -1.39 -54.21
N ARG A 32 -3.87 -1.50 -53.39
CA ARG A 32 -2.60 -2.30 -53.50
C ARG A 32 -1.67 -2.33 -54.76
N SER A 33 -0.42 -1.87 -54.57
CA SER A 33 0.87 -2.38 -55.14
C SER A 33 2.01 -2.09 -54.13
N LYS A 34 3.13 -2.82 -53.89
CA LYS A 34 4.11 -3.64 -54.65
C LYS A 34 5.10 -2.81 -55.52
N THR A 35 6.45 -2.91 -55.45
CA THR A 35 7.40 -3.84 -54.76
C THR A 35 8.82 -3.20 -54.57
N LEU A 36 9.75 -3.91 -53.89
CA LEU A 36 11.23 -3.77 -53.76
C LEU A 36 11.73 -2.94 -52.54
N ALA A 37 12.60 -3.37 -51.61
CA ALA A 37 13.57 -4.48 -51.41
C ALA A 37 15.06 -4.19 -51.74
N ALA A 38 15.90 -4.10 -50.69
CA ALA A 38 17.35 -4.44 -50.62
C ALA A 38 17.92 -4.11 -49.23
N ALA A 39 19.11 -4.63 -48.85
CA ALA A 39 19.76 -4.36 -47.55
C ALA A 39 21.30 -4.37 -47.60
N ALA A 40 21.92 -3.44 -46.86
CA ALA A 40 23.31 -3.40 -46.37
C ALA A 40 23.32 -2.38 -45.21
N LYS A 41 23.96 -2.53 -44.03
CA LYS A 41 25.09 -3.33 -43.51
C LYS A 41 26.50 -2.83 -43.91
N LEU A 42 27.11 -2.07 -42.98
CA LEU A 42 28.50 -2.00 -42.47
C LEU A 42 28.42 -0.94 -41.33
N GLU A 43 28.94 -1.14 -40.10
CA GLU A 43 30.35 -1.09 -39.66
C GLU A 43 31.07 0.26 -39.93
N ALA A 44 31.98 0.76 -39.07
CA ALA A 44 32.28 0.51 -37.65
C ALA A 44 33.28 1.58 -37.16
N ALA A 45 33.33 1.88 -35.85
CA ALA A 45 34.48 2.55 -35.20
C ALA A 45 34.37 2.48 -33.66
N GLU A 46 35.50 2.45 -32.96
CA GLU A 46 35.58 2.39 -31.50
C GLU A 46 36.03 3.71 -30.83
N LYS A 47 35.89 3.69 -29.49
CA LYS A 47 36.65 4.38 -28.42
C LYS A 47 38.14 4.70 -28.74
N PRO A 48 38.87 5.41 -27.84
CA PRO A 48 38.47 6.47 -26.89
C PRO A 48 39.42 7.70 -26.93
N LEU A 49 39.06 8.81 -26.28
CA LEU A 49 40.02 9.91 -26.02
C LEU A 49 39.95 10.52 -24.61
N SER A 50 40.97 10.20 -23.81
CA SER A 50 41.57 11.08 -22.79
C SER A 50 43.04 10.64 -22.63
N PRO A 51 44.03 11.57 -22.67
CA PRO A 51 44.75 11.87 -21.40
C PRO A 51 45.50 13.24 -21.34
N LYS A 52 45.65 13.76 -20.11
CA LYS A 52 46.82 14.47 -19.50
C LYS A 52 46.32 15.09 -18.17
N ARG A 53 46.71 14.63 -16.97
CA ARG A 53 48.04 14.47 -16.33
C ARG A 53 48.66 15.79 -15.86
N ALA A 54 48.50 16.06 -14.56
CA ALA A 54 49.49 16.70 -13.70
C ALA A 54 49.49 16.00 -12.32
N LYS A 55 50.62 16.00 -11.62
CA LYS A 55 50.78 15.49 -10.24
C LYS A 55 51.58 16.51 -9.43
N THR A 56 51.27 16.67 -8.14
CA THR A 56 52.27 17.02 -7.12
C THR A 56 51.86 16.51 -5.75
N LEU A 57 52.84 16.25 -4.87
CA LEU A 57 52.68 15.76 -3.50
C LEU A 57 53.72 16.44 -2.60
N ALA A 58 53.27 17.10 -1.53
CA ALA A 58 54.02 17.44 -0.29
C ALA A 58 52.98 17.97 0.72
N ALA A 59 52.84 17.59 2.01
CA ALA A 59 53.62 16.82 2.99
C ALA A 59 54.52 17.64 3.95
N LYS A 60 53.96 17.89 5.16
CA LYS A 60 54.62 18.36 6.42
C LYS A 60 55.23 19.78 6.40
N SER A 61 55.24 20.57 7.48
CA SER A 61 54.40 20.67 8.71
C SER A 61 54.63 22.11 9.28
N ASP A 62 54.65 22.53 10.56
CA ASP A 62 54.57 21.93 11.90
C ASP A 62 54.31 23.04 12.99
N ALA A 63 54.51 22.72 14.27
CA ALA A 63 54.79 23.61 15.41
C ALA A 63 53.65 24.48 16.03
N LYS A 64 53.25 24.08 17.24
CA LYS A 64 52.58 24.88 18.29
C LYS A 64 53.65 25.44 19.26
N PRO A 65 53.37 26.46 20.10
CA PRO A 65 53.23 26.20 21.55
C PRO A 65 52.15 27.11 22.22
N SER A 66 51.24 26.60 23.07
CA SER A 66 51.30 26.58 24.56
C SER A 66 50.76 27.86 25.24
N ASP A 67 50.16 27.88 26.43
CA ASP A 67 49.65 26.82 27.36
C ASP A 67 48.55 27.49 28.26
N GLN A 68 48.06 27.07 29.45
CA GLN A 68 48.33 25.97 30.41
C GLN A 68 46.96 25.64 31.09
N ALA A 69 46.45 24.40 31.11
CA ALA A 69 46.60 23.37 32.16
C ALA A 69 45.90 23.63 33.52
N LEU A 70 45.04 22.67 33.93
CA LEU A 70 44.88 22.17 35.30
C LEU A 70 44.16 20.81 35.28
N VAL A 71 44.40 19.96 36.29
CA VAL A 71 44.09 18.50 36.28
C VAL A 71 43.58 18.06 37.67
N SER A 72 42.63 17.13 37.73
CA SER A 72 42.29 16.34 38.93
C SER A 72 41.56 15.02 38.58
N GLN A 73 41.65 14.04 39.48
CA GLN A 73 41.01 12.72 39.46
C GLN A 73 40.62 12.35 40.92
N SER A 74 39.94 11.26 41.31
CA SER A 74 39.57 9.98 40.68
C SER A 74 38.15 9.55 41.18
N LYS A 75 37.61 8.32 41.10
CA LYS A 75 38.09 6.98 40.67
C LYS A 75 36.89 6.12 40.17
N ASP A 76 37.21 4.96 39.61
CA ASP A 76 36.34 3.82 39.27
C ASP A 76 35.18 3.51 40.25
N GLN A 77 34.02 3.15 39.69
CA GLN A 77 33.27 1.99 40.18
C GLN A 77 32.56 1.30 39.01
N ALA A 78 32.99 0.08 38.67
CA ALA A 78 32.35 -0.72 37.64
C ALA A 78 31.21 -1.56 38.24
N SER A 79 30.03 -1.52 37.63
CA SER A 79 28.91 -2.41 37.95
C SER A 79 28.17 -2.82 36.67
N GLN A 80 27.76 -4.09 36.59
CA GLN A 80 27.32 -4.74 35.36
C GLN A 80 25.83 -4.49 35.04
N SER A 81 25.47 -4.33 33.77
CA SER A 81 24.09 -4.51 33.28
C SER A 81 24.03 -4.82 31.78
N GLU A 82 24.50 -6.01 31.39
CA GLU A 82 24.28 -6.54 30.04
C GLU A 82 22.84 -7.10 29.85
N ASP A 83 22.52 -7.46 28.61
CA ASP A 83 21.35 -8.28 28.22
C ASP A 83 19.93 -7.86 28.64
N LYS A 84 19.47 -6.73 28.11
CA LYS A 84 18.03 -6.52 27.81
C LYS A 84 17.70 -6.28 26.33
N LYS A 85 18.67 -6.45 25.44
CA LYS A 85 18.53 -6.17 23.99
C LYS A 85 18.06 -7.38 23.17
N THR A 86 18.46 -8.58 23.59
CA THR A 86 18.35 -9.83 22.82
C THR A 86 16.97 -10.50 22.92
N LYS A 87 16.18 -10.21 23.97
CA LYS A 87 14.85 -10.82 24.17
C LYS A 87 13.75 -10.24 23.29
N ILE A 88 13.79 -8.94 22.97
CA ILE A 88 12.67 -8.24 22.30
C ILE A 88 12.53 -8.67 20.83
N SER A 89 13.65 -8.86 20.11
CA SER A 89 13.64 -9.36 18.72
C SER A 89 13.14 -10.80 18.60
N ASN A 90 13.39 -11.62 19.63
CA ASN A 90 12.95 -13.01 19.64
C ASN A 90 11.47 -13.12 20.02
N ALA A 91 11.01 -12.37 21.02
CA ALA A 91 9.60 -12.34 21.44
C ALA A 91 8.65 -12.02 20.28
N THR A 92 8.91 -10.93 19.54
CA THR A 92 8.08 -10.53 18.38
C THR A 92 8.06 -11.61 17.27
N LYS A 93 9.15 -12.35 17.07
CA LYS A 93 9.19 -13.48 16.13
C LYS A 93 8.44 -14.72 16.63
N SER A 94 8.51 -15.05 17.92
CA SER A 94 7.71 -16.16 18.48
C SER A 94 6.20 -15.86 18.45
N GLU A 95 5.81 -14.63 18.76
CA GLU A 95 4.42 -14.16 18.67
C GLU A 95 3.90 -14.27 17.22
N GLU A 96 4.72 -13.88 16.23
CA GLU A 96 4.45 -13.97 14.80
C GLU A 96 4.25 -15.40 14.29
N VAL A 97 5.18 -16.29 14.63
CA VAL A 97 5.11 -17.71 14.25
C VAL A 97 3.92 -18.40 14.91
N ASN A 98 3.70 -18.18 16.21
CA ASN A 98 2.57 -18.78 16.93
C ASN A 98 1.22 -18.32 16.34
N THR A 99 1.00 -17.00 16.20
CA THR A 99 -0.23 -16.45 15.60
C THR A 99 -0.48 -17.02 14.21
N THR A 100 0.58 -17.17 13.40
CA THR A 100 0.53 -17.72 12.05
C THR A 100 0.11 -19.18 12.01
N LEU A 101 0.62 -20.00 12.95
CA LEU A 101 0.31 -21.42 13.04
C LEU A 101 -1.12 -21.63 13.56
N GLU A 102 -1.55 -20.88 14.58
CA GLU A 102 -2.91 -20.94 15.11
C GLU A 102 -3.94 -20.60 14.02
N LEU A 103 -3.76 -19.51 13.27
CA LEU A 103 -4.68 -19.11 12.21
C LEU A 103 -4.84 -20.15 11.09
N LYS A 104 -3.85 -21.03 10.88
CA LYS A 104 -3.91 -22.12 9.89
C LYS A 104 -4.54 -23.42 10.42
N LYS A 105 -4.97 -23.50 11.69
CA LYS A 105 -5.66 -24.68 12.23
C LYS A 105 -7.09 -24.81 11.69
N LYS A 106 -7.57 -26.05 11.58
CA LYS A 106 -8.98 -26.34 11.30
C LYS A 106 -9.87 -25.83 12.43
N GLY A 107 -11.10 -25.45 12.12
CA GLY A 107 -12.04 -24.87 13.10
C GLY A 107 -12.40 -25.77 14.31
N SER A 108 -12.08 -27.07 14.27
CA SER A 108 -12.22 -28.03 15.38
C SER A 108 -11.02 -28.06 16.33
N GLU A 109 -9.87 -27.54 15.91
CA GLU A 109 -8.59 -27.56 16.63
C GLU A 109 -8.11 -26.14 16.98
N PHE A 110 -8.87 -25.13 16.56
CA PHE A 110 -8.56 -23.71 16.71
C PHE A 110 -9.03 -23.17 18.06
N ASP A 111 -8.10 -22.63 18.85
CA ASP A 111 -8.42 -21.81 20.03
C ASP A 111 -8.40 -20.32 19.65
N PRO A 112 -9.55 -19.62 19.70
CA PRO A 112 -9.61 -18.18 19.47
C PRO A 112 -8.69 -17.34 20.37
N MET A 113 -8.38 -17.82 21.57
CA MET A 113 -7.55 -17.13 22.56
C MET A 113 -6.06 -17.32 22.29
N ALA A 114 -5.62 -18.52 21.90
CA ALA A 114 -4.22 -18.79 21.55
C ALA A 114 -3.69 -17.95 20.38
N ALA A 115 -4.57 -17.55 19.45
CA ALA A 115 -4.24 -16.65 18.35
C ALA A 115 -4.18 -15.15 18.74
N ALA A 116 -4.58 -14.78 19.96
CA ALA A 116 -4.61 -13.39 20.43
C ALA A 116 -3.37 -13.04 21.26
N TYR A 117 -2.71 -11.93 20.90
CA TYR A 117 -1.58 -11.36 21.65
C TYR A 117 -1.91 -9.99 22.32
N TRP A 118 -3.21 -9.67 22.40
CA TRP A 118 -3.79 -8.54 23.14
C TRP A 118 -4.77 -9.10 24.20
N LYS A 119 -5.14 -8.31 25.21
CA LYS A 119 -6.12 -8.78 26.21
C LYS A 119 -7.55 -8.61 25.68
N PRO A 120 -8.52 -9.43 26.12
CA PRO A 120 -9.93 -9.20 25.84
C PRO A 120 -10.36 -7.78 26.21
N GLY A 121 -11.13 -7.14 25.33
CA GLY A 121 -11.53 -5.73 25.45
C GLY A 121 -10.47 -4.70 25.05
N GLU A 122 -9.21 -5.08 24.79
CA GLU A 122 -8.25 -4.18 24.16
C GLU A 122 -8.50 -4.10 22.64
N PRO A 123 -8.40 -2.91 22.00
CA PRO A 123 -8.59 -2.77 20.56
C PRO A 123 -7.62 -3.64 19.75
N VAL A 124 -8.14 -4.33 18.74
CA VAL A 124 -7.42 -5.36 17.97
C VAL A 124 -6.28 -4.71 17.18
N PRO A 125 -5.02 -5.16 17.32
CA PRO A 125 -3.90 -4.64 16.56
C PRO A 125 -4.07 -4.88 15.05
N PHE A 126 -3.88 -3.86 14.22
CA PHE A 126 -4.02 -3.99 12.77
C PHE A 126 -3.02 -5.00 12.18
N LEU A 127 -1.83 -5.13 12.79
CA LEU A 127 -0.84 -6.17 12.50
C LEU A 127 -1.40 -7.60 12.53
N PHE A 128 -2.42 -7.92 13.33
CA PHE A 128 -3.07 -9.24 13.31
C PHE A 128 -3.76 -9.50 11.97
N LEU A 129 -4.59 -8.54 11.51
CA LEU A 129 -5.25 -8.60 10.22
C LEU A 129 -4.24 -8.54 9.06
N ALA A 130 -3.23 -7.68 9.15
CA ALA A 130 -2.19 -7.55 8.11
C ALA A 130 -1.39 -8.85 7.95
N ARG A 131 -1.08 -9.57 9.04
CA ARG A 131 -0.43 -10.88 8.98
C ARG A 131 -1.36 -11.94 8.39
N ALA A 132 -2.63 -11.99 8.79
CA ALA A 132 -3.60 -12.90 8.20
C ALA A 132 -3.77 -12.68 6.67
N LEU A 133 -3.76 -11.43 6.21
CA LEU A 133 -3.79 -11.08 4.79
C LEU A 133 -2.47 -11.45 4.07
N ASP A 134 -1.32 -11.40 4.73
CA ASP A 134 -0.05 -11.94 4.19
C ASP A 134 -0.16 -13.46 4.01
N LEU A 135 -0.69 -14.20 4.99
CA LEU A 135 -0.90 -15.65 4.87
C LEU A 135 -1.88 -16.01 3.76
N ILE A 136 -2.99 -15.27 3.62
CA ILE A 136 -3.98 -15.45 2.56
C ILE A 136 -3.37 -15.17 1.18
N SER A 137 -2.57 -14.11 1.04
CA SER A 137 -1.92 -13.76 -0.25
C SER A 137 -0.79 -14.70 -0.68
N ASN A 138 -0.37 -15.62 0.20
CA ASN A 138 0.58 -16.70 -0.10
C ASN A 138 -0.11 -18.08 -0.16
N GLU A 139 -1.44 -18.13 -0.17
CA GLU A 139 -2.25 -19.35 -0.19
C GLU A 139 -3.05 -19.46 -1.48
N SER A 140 -3.23 -20.68 -1.99
CA SER A 140 -4.01 -20.96 -3.21
C SER A 140 -5.28 -21.77 -2.93
N GLY A 141 -5.32 -22.50 -1.81
CA GLY A 141 -6.49 -23.26 -1.40
C GLY A 141 -7.59 -22.33 -0.88
N ARG A 142 -8.65 -22.11 -1.67
CA ARG A 142 -9.85 -21.34 -1.25
C ARG A 142 -10.41 -21.80 0.11
N ILE A 143 -10.35 -23.10 0.41
CA ILE A 143 -10.77 -23.65 1.71
C ILE A 143 -9.89 -23.09 2.84
N VAL A 144 -8.57 -23.17 2.70
CA VAL A 144 -7.60 -22.67 3.69
C VAL A 144 -7.70 -21.15 3.87
N ILE A 145 -7.88 -20.39 2.78
CA ILE A 145 -8.19 -18.95 2.84
C ILE A 145 -9.45 -18.68 3.67
N THR A 146 -10.49 -19.49 3.47
CA THR A 146 -11.76 -19.38 4.21
C THR A 146 -11.59 -19.75 5.69
N GLU A 147 -10.77 -20.76 6.00
CA GLU A 147 -10.44 -21.16 7.38
C GLU A 147 -9.65 -20.07 8.11
N ILE A 148 -8.57 -19.54 7.50
CA ILE A 148 -7.77 -18.44 8.06
C ILE A 148 -8.66 -17.22 8.37
N LEU A 149 -9.50 -16.80 7.42
CA LEU A 149 -10.38 -15.63 7.61
C LEU A 149 -11.48 -15.91 8.65
N SER A 150 -12.01 -17.13 8.71
CA SER A 150 -12.96 -17.54 9.76
C SER A 150 -12.31 -17.53 11.14
N ASN A 151 -11.05 -17.95 11.24
CA ASN A 151 -10.28 -17.97 12.49
C ASN A 151 -9.97 -16.53 12.98
N VAL A 152 -9.62 -15.61 12.08
CA VAL A 152 -9.54 -14.16 12.38
C VAL A 152 -10.84 -13.65 13.00
N PHE A 153 -11.99 -13.93 12.38
CA PHE A 153 -13.29 -13.48 12.93
C PHE A 153 -13.62 -14.15 14.27
N ARG A 154 -13.33 -15.45 14.45
CA ARG A 154 -13.52 -16.16 15.74
C ARG A 154 -12.72 -15.53 16.87
N THR A 155 -11.43 -15.25 16.66
CA THR A 155 -10.58 -14.55 17.65
C THR A 155 -11.13 -13.18 18.02
N ILE A 156 -11.59 -12.41 17.05
CA ILE A 156 -12.10 -11.04 17.30
C ILE A 156 -13.47 -11.09 18.02
N ILE A 157 -14.36 -12.02 17.66
CA ILE A 157 -15.61 -12.28 18.40
C ILE A 157 -15.32 -12.67 19.86
N ALA A 158 -14.31 -13.51 20.10
CA ALA A 158 -13.97 -14.00 21.43
C ALA A 158 -13.24 -12.97 22.33
N THR A 159 -12.53 -12.00 21.74
CA THR A 159 -11.69 -11.04 22.48
C THR A 159 -12.27 -9.63 22.52
N THR A 160 -12.65 -9.06 21.38
CA THR A 160 -13.01 -7.65 21.23
C THR A 160 -14.05 -7.50 20.10
N PRO A 161 -15.33 -7.91 20.34
CA PRO A 161 -16.34 -8.02 19.29
C PRO A 161 -16.70 -6.68 18.61
N GLU A 162 -16.48 -5.54 19.26
CA GLU A 162 -16.69 -4.21 18.69
C GLU A 162 -15.85 -3.97 17.41
N ASP A 163 -14.62 -4.49 17.37
CA ASP A 163 -13.72 -4.37 16.21
C ASP A 163 -14.08 -5.34 15.07
N LEU A 164 -15.05 -6.25 15.26
CA LEU A 164 -15.49 -7.20 14.22
C LEU A 164 -16.02 -6.46 12.98
N LEU A 165 -16.89 -5.46 13.17
CA LEU A 165 -17.46 -4.70 12.05
C LEU A 165 -16.35 -3.98 11.27
N ALA A 166 -15.38 -3.41 11.98
CA ALA A 166 -14.24 -2.75 11.35
C ALA A 166 -13.36 -3.74 10.57
N THR A 167 -13.16 -4.95 11.12
CA THR A 167 -12.43 -6.03 10.46
C THR A 167 -13.13 -6.47 9.18
N VAL A 168 -14.44 -6.72 9.21
CA VAL A 168 -15.22 -7.15 8.04
C VAL A 168 -15.14 -6.12 6.91
N TYR A 169 -15.22 -4.83 7.23
CA TYR A 169 -15.02 -3.75 6.25
C TYR A 169 -13.62 -3.82 5.60
N LEU A 170 -12.55 -3.85 6.40
CA LEU A 170 -11.19 -3.88 5.86
C LEU A 170 -10.86 -5.17 5.09
N SER A 171 -11.32 -6.34 5.57
CA SER A 171 -11.16 -7.62 4.86
C SER A 171 -11.89 -7.67 3.51
N ALA A 172 -12.99 -6.92 3.36
CA ALA A 172 -13.71 -6.78 2.11
C ALA A 172 -13.14 -5.66 1.19
N ASN A 173 -12.06 -4.99 1.61
CA ASN A 173 -11.54 -3.74 1.01
C ASN A 173 -12.63 -2.67 0.82
N ARG A 174 -13.45 -2.44 1.85
CA ARG A 174 -14.52 -1.43 1.91
C ARG A 174 -14.39 -0.56 3.15
N ILE A 175 -14.94 0.64 3.10
CA ILE A 175 -14.91 1.60 4.22
C ILE A 175 -16.31 2.07 4.66
N ALA A 176 -17.32 1.82 3.82
CA ALA A 176 -18.71 2.21 3.96
C ALA A 176 -19.61 1.22 3.18
N PRO A 177 -20.93 1.17 3.44
CA PRO A 177 -21.90 0.48 2.60
C PRO A 177 -21.87 0.93 1.14
N PRO A 178 -22.14 0.04 0.16
CA PRO A 178 -22.05 0.37 -1.26
C PRO A 178 -23.08 1.41 -1.73
N HIS A 179 -24.18 1.59 -1.00
CA HIS A 179 -25.22 2.57 -1.34
C HIS A 179 -24.86 4.01 -0.93
N GLU A 180 -23.82 4.22 -0.10
CA GLU A 180 -23.37 5.56 0.29
C GLU A 180 -22.45 6.22 -0.74
N GLY A 181 -21.93 5.44 -1.72
CA GLY A 181 -21.06 5.97 -2.79
C GLY A 181 -19.71 6.54 -2.33
N ILE A 182 -19.28 6.22 -1.10
CA ILE A 182 -18.07 6.82 -0.50
C ILE A 182 -16.79 6.21 -1.08
N GLU A 183 -16.01 7.05 -1.76
CA GLU A 183 -14.69 6.74 -2.29
C GLU A 183 -13.57 7.49 -1.55
N LEU A 184 -12.37 6.90 -1.50
CA LEU A 184 -11.19 7.54 -0.90
C LEU A 184 -10.69 8.75 -1.72
N GLY A 185 -10.80 8.71 -3.05
CA GLY A 185 -10.31 9.76 -3.95
C GLY A 185 -8.78 9.94 -3.91
N ILE A 186 -8.04 8.83 -3.85
CA ILE A 186 -6.58 8.78 -3.78
C ILE A 186 -6.04 8.10 -5.04
N GLY A 187 -5.14 8.76 -5.76
CA GLY A 187 -4.33 8.15 -6.81
C GLY A 187 -2.90 7.87 -6.36
N ASP A 188 -2.22 6.97 -7.08
CA ASP A 188 -0.83 6.54 -6.80
C ASP A 188 0.16 7.70 -6.60
N ALA A 189 0.00 8.82 -7.31
CA ALA A 189 0.84 10.00 -7.12
C ALA A 189 0.77 10.60 -5.71
N SER A 190 -0.41 10.54 -5.06
CA SER A 190 -0.59 10.99 -3.68
C SER A 190 0.03 9.99 -2.69
N ILE A 191 -0.07 8.68 -2.97
CA ILE A 191 0.58 7.61 -2.20
C ILE A 191 2.10 7.68 -2.30
N ILE A 192 2.65 7.89 -3.50
CA ILE A 192 4.10 8.06 -3.74
C ILE A 192 4.64 9.24 -2.94
N ARG A 193 3.89 10.35 -2.86
CA ARG A 193 4.21 11.49 -2.00
C ARG A 193 4.11 11.16 -0.51
N ALA A 194 3.06 10.46 -0.09
CA ALA A 194 2.93 10.01 1.30
C ALA A 194 4.09 9.11 1.74
N LEU A 195 4.53 8.18 0.87
CA LEU A 195 5.67 7.29 1.10
C LEU A 195 7.01 8.04 1.10
N SER A 196 7.16 9.02 0.20
CA SER A 196 8.32 9.92 0.15
C SER A 196 8.45 10.70 1.47
N GLU A 197 7.36 11.33 1.92
CA GLU A 197 7.30 12.12 3.14
C GLU A 197 7.36 11.31 4.45
N ALA A 198 6.76 10.10 4.49
CA ALA A 198 6.73 9.27 5.70
C ALA A 198 8.09 8.65 6.04
N TYR A 199 8.88 8.33 5.00
CA TYR A 199 10.14 7.60 5.13
C TYR A 199 11.38 8.41 4.71
N GLY A 200 11.22 9.71 4.41
CA GLY A 200 12.33 10.61 4.06
C GLY A 200 13.05 10.27 2.76
N ARG A 201 12.38 9.58 1.81
CA ARG A 201 12.95 9.15 0.53
C ARG A 201 12.52 10.10 -0.59
N LYS A 202 13.35 10.34 -1.61
CA LYS A 202 12.96 11.15 -2.77
C LYS A 202 11.93 10.43 -3.65
N GLU A 203 11.00 11.17 -4.27
CA GLU A 203 9.94 10.62 -5.13
C GLU A 203 10.49 9.73 -6.28
N GLU A 204 11.64 10.07 -6.87
CA GLU A 204 12.21 9.32 -8.00
C GLU A 204 12.64 7.91 -7.57
N HIS A 205 13.12 7.76 -6.34
CA HIS A 205 13.50 6.47 -5.78
C HIS A 205 12.26 5.62 -5.43
N VAL A 206 11.17 6.24 -4.95
CA VAL A 206 9.88 5.55 -4.78
C VAL A 206 9.38 5.03 -6.14
N LYS A 207 9.43 5.87 -7.19
CA LYS A 207 9.02 5.53 -8.56
C LYS A 207 9.93 4.48 -9.22
N LYS A 208 11.23 4.46 -8.92
CA LYS A 208 12.16 3.41 -9.36
C LYS A 208 11.79 2.07 -8.72
N ASN A 209 11.64 2.04 -7.39
CA ASN A 209 11.28 0.80 -6.68
C ASN A 209 9.91 0.26 -7.11
N LEU A 210 8.96 1.12 -7.49
CA LEU A 210 7.67 0.68 -8.06
C LEU A 210 7.85 -0.08 -9.38
N LYS A 211 8.75 0.37 -10.26
CA LYS A 211 9.08 -0.36 -11.51
C LYS A 211 9.81 -1.68 -11.26
N GLU A 212 10.47 -1.83 -10.11
CA GLU A 212 11.25 -3.01 -9.75
C GLU A 212 10.42 -4.05 -8.96
N LEU A 213 9.41 -3.60 -8.20
CA LEU A 213 8.58 -4.45 -7.33
C LEU A 213 7.13 -4.62 -7.81
N GLY A 214 6.68 -3.85 -8.81
CA GLY A 214 5.31 -3.90 -9.37
C GLY A 214 4.19 -3.34 -8.48
N ASP A 215 4.34 -3.37 -7.16
CA ASP A 215 3.32 -3.00 -6.17
C ASP A 215 3.81 -1.88 -5.21
N LEU A 216 3.00 -0.83 -5.02
CA LEU A 216 3.29 0.22 -4.03
C LEU A 216 3.22 -0.30 -2.59
N GLY A 217 2.47 -1.38 -2.31
CA GLY A 217 2.48 -2.08 -1.03
C GLY A 217 3.84 -2.71 -0.72
N LEU A 218 4.41 -3.47 -1.65
CA LEU A 218 5.78 -3.99 -1.54
C LEU A 218 6.82 -2.86 -1.39
N VAL A 219 6.68 -1.77 -2.17
CA VAL A 219 7.52 -0.57 -1.99
C VAL A 219 7.39 0.01 -0.58
N ALA A 220 6.19 0.01 0.02
CA ALA A 220 5.95 0.51 1.38
C ALA A 220 6.63 -0.35 2.46
N LYS A 221 6.50 -1.69 2.39
CA LYS A 221 7.17 -2.64 3.31
C LYS A 221 8.70 -2.51 3.20
N ALA A 222 9.25 -2.50 1.98
CA ALA A 222 10.68 -2.29 1.76
C ALA A 222 11.19 -0.91 2.25
N SER A 223 10.37 0.14 2.09
CA SER A 223 10.71 1.47 2.63
C SER A 223 10.78 1.46 4.15
N ARG A 224 9.81 0.83 4.82
CA ARG A 224 9.75 0.80 6.28
C ARG A 224 10.87 -0.03 6.89
N SER A 225 11.17 -1.20 6.32
CA SER A 225 12.26 -2.07 6.78
C SER A 225 13.65 -1.45 6.63
N SER A 226 13.84 -0.51 5.70
CA SER A 226 15.11 0.24 5.58
C SER A 226 15.20 1.45 6.52
N GLN A 227 14.12 1.87 7.17
CA GLN A 227 14.12 2.97 8.14
C GLN A 227 14.48 2.47 9.55
N LYS A 228 15.68 2.82 10.03
CA LYS A 228 16.07 2.58 11.43
C LYS A 228 15.24 3.47 12.39
N MET A 229 14.31 2.87 13.11
CA MET A 229 13.54 3.53 14.16
C MET A 229 14.35 3.67 15.46
N MET A 230 14.22 4.82 16.16
CA MET A 230 14.77 5.01 17.50
C MET A 230 13.84 4.49 18.61
N TYR A 231 12.53 4.41 18.34
CA TYR A 231 11.49 3.95 19.26
C TYR A 231 10.39 3.24 18.45
N LYS A 232 9.77 2.18 19.01
CA LYS A 232 8.64 1.48 18.37
C LYS A 232 7.36 2.29 18.60
N PRO A 233 6.66 2.77 17.55
CA PRO A 233 5.42 3.54 17.72
C PRO A 233 4.33 2.72 18.43
N LYS A 234 3.34 3.41 19.03
CA LYS A 234 2.12 2.75 19.52
C LYS A 234 1.46 1.99 18.35
N PRO A 235 1.11 0.70 18.50
CA PRO A 235 0.50 -0.09 17.43
C PRO A 235 -0.69 0.58 16.77
N LEU A 236 -0.88 0.32 15.48
CA LEU A 236 -2.15 0.59 14.81
C LEU A 236 -3.19 -0.43 15.27
N THR A 237 -4.46 -0.03 15.24
CA THR A 237 -5.62 -0.87 15.57
C THR A 237 -6.58 -0.88 14.40
N ILE A 238 -7.36 -1.95 14.25
CA ILE A 238 -8.24 -2.15 13.10
C ILE A 238 -9.20 -0.97 12.93
N SER A 239 -9.92 -0.59 14.01
CA SER A 239 -10.84 0.54 14.00
C SER A 239 -10.14 1.89 13.73
N ARG A 240 -8.92 2.13 14.25
CA ARG A 240 -8.14 3.34 13.93
C ARG A 240 -7.82 3.44 12.44
N VAL A 241 -7.49 2.33 11.78
CA VAL A 241 -7.21 2.31 10.33
C VAL A 241 -8.48 2.64 9.55
N LEU A 242 -9.60 1.97 9.85
CA LEU A 242 -10.88 2.21 9.19
C LEU A 242 -11.40 3.65 9.39
N ASP A 243 -11.35 4.19 10.60
CA ASP A 243 -11.81 5.56 10.88
C ASP A 243 -10.91 6.61 10.24
N THR A 244 -9.60 6.33 10.12
CA THR A 244 -8.70 7.19 9.34
C THR A 244 -9.06 7.14 7.85
N PHE A 245 -9.38 5.97 7.29
CA PHE A 245 -9.84 5.85 5.90
C PHE A 245 -11.19 6.56 5.66
N ARG A 246 -12.14 6.45 6.59
CA ARG A 246 -13.42 7.19 6.55
C ARG A 246 -13.22 8.70 6.63
N THR A 247 -12.27 9.16 7.45
CA THR A 247 -11.88 10.58 7.52
C THR A 247 -11.27 11.05 6.20
N ILE A 248 -10.36 10.26 5.62
CA ILE A 248 -9.76 10.54 4.29
C ILE A 248 -10.84 10.63 3.20
N ALA A 249 -11.86 9.76 3.22
CA ALA A 249 -12.93 9.79 2.23
C ALA A 249 -13.84 11.03 2.36
N LYS A 250 -14.17 11.43 3.60
CA LYS A 250 -15.00 12.63 3.89
C LYS A 250 -14.31 13.96 3.59
N GLU A 251 -12.98 13.98 3.60
CA GLU A 251 -12.18 15.19 3.38
C GLU A 251 -12.32 15.71 1.93
N SER A 252 -12.67 16.99 1.79
CA SER A 252 -13.14 17.59 0.54
C SER A 252 -12.93 19.12 0.50
N GLY A 253 -13.06 19.71 -0.69
CA GLY A 253 -12.80 21.14 -0.91
C GLY A 253 -11.31 21.47 -1.06
N LYS A 254 -10.96 22.74 -0.80
CA LYS A 254 -9.58 23.25 -0.92
C LYS A 254 -8.66 22.55 0.10
N ASP A 255 -7.40 22.33 -0.29
CA ASP A 255 -6.34 21.73 0.53
C ASP A 255 -6.62 20.28 1.02
N SER A 256 -7.75 19.68 0.58
CA SER A 256 -8.17 18.32 0.94
C SER A 256 -7.14 17.25 0.58
N GLN A 257 -6.51 17.33 -0.59
CA GLN A 257 -5.46 16.39 -1.02
C GLN A 257 -4.21 16.43 -0.11
N ASP A 258 -3.90 17.56 0.51
CA ASP A 258 -2.79 17.66 1.47
C ASP A 258 -3.15 17.05 2.82
N LYS A 259 -4.37 17.29 3.31
CA LYS A 259 -4.89 16.64 4.52
C LYS A 259 -5.01 15.11 4.34
N LYS A 260 -5.58 14.63 3.22
CA LYS A 260 -5.64 13.19 2.87
C LYS A 260 -4.24 12.57 2.92
N ARG A 261 -3.24 13.22 2.30
CA ARG A 261 -1.83 12.78 2.35
C ARG A 261 -1.27 12.76 3.77
N SER A 262 -1.58 13.77 4.59
CA SER A 262 -1.17 13.84 6.00
C SER A 262 -1.72 12.66 6.83
N HIS A 263 -2.99 12.29 6.63
CA HIS A 263 -3.57 11.11 7.27
C HIS A 263 -2.89 9.80 6.83
N ILE A 264 -2.62 9.61 5.53
CA ILE A 264 -1.89 8.43 5.01
C ILE A 264 -0.48 8.36 5.64
N LYS A 265 0.24 9.49 5.67
CA LYS A 265 1.55 9.62 6.31
C LYS A 265 1.51 9.27 7.80
N GLY A 266 0.47 9.71 8.51
CA GLY A 266 0.24 9.38 9.93
C GLY A 266 0.05 7.88 10.19
N LEU A 267 -0.59 7.16 9.26
CA LEU A 267 -0.66 5.69 9.31
C LEU A 267 0.70 5.05 9.01
N LEU A 268 1.36 5.44 7.92
CA LEU A 268 2.67 4.89 7.50
C LEU A 268 3.78 5.07 8.55
N VAL A 269 3.81 6.21 9.24
CA VAL A 269 4.79 6.49 10.31
C VAL A 269 4.51 5.67 11.58
N ALA A 270 3.26 5.24 11.82
CA ALA A 270 2.90 4.36 12.92
C ALA A 270 3.00 2.85 12.57
N ALA A 271 2.86 2.49 11.30
CA ALA A 271 2.84 1.12 10.80
C ALA A 271 4.17 0.37 11.02
N THR A 272 4.11 -0.93 11.24
CA THR A 272 5.23 -1.82 11.55
C THR A 272 5.15 -3.11 10.75
N ASP A 273 6.29 -3.80 10.59
CA ASP A 273 6.35 -5.10 9.90
C ASP A 273 5.65 -5.09 8.52
N CYS A 274 4.60 -5.89 8.30
CA CYS A 274 3.84 -5.94 7.05
C CYS A 274 2.74 -4.88 6.93
N GLU A 275 2.36 -4.18 8.01
CA GLU A 275 1.25 -3.20 8.01
C GLU A 275 1.33 -2.16 6.87
N PRO A 276 2.50 -1.59 6.49
CA PRO A 276 2.59 -0.64 5.38
C PRO A 276 2.12 -1.20 4.02
N GLN A 277 2.35 -2.48 3.75
CA GLN A 277 1.92 -3.15 2.52
C GLN A 277 0.39 -3.19 2.44
N TYR A 278 -0.24 -3.58 3.53
CA TYR A 278 -1.70 -3.74 3.60
C TYR A 278 -2.41 -2.39 3.66
N ILE A 279 -1.87 -1.39 4.37
CA ILE A 279 -2.40 -0.02 4.34
C ILE A 279 -2.41 0.54 2.92
N ILE A 280 -1.32 0.41 2.16
CA ILE A 280 -1.27 0.93 0.79
C ILE A 280 -2.19 0.16 -0.16
N ARG A 281 -2.22 -1.19 -0.12
CA ARG A 281 -3.12 -1.99 -0.98
C ARG A 281 -4.60 -1.68 -0.74
N LEU A 282 -5.00 -1.46 0.51
CA LEU A 282 -6.36 -1.02 0.86
C LEU A 282 -6.65 0.39 0.31
N LEU A 283 -5.70 1.34 0.44
CA LEU A 283 -5.86 2.70 -0.06
C LEU A 283 -5.94 2.80 -1.60
N GLN A 284 -5.35 1.85 -2.34
CA GLN A 284 -5.39 1.81 -3.81
C GLN A 284 -6.69 1.25 -4.40
N VAL A 285 -7.59 0.68 -3.58
CA VAL A 285 -8.88 0.07 -4.01
C VAL A 285 -8.70 -0.97 -5.15
N ASN A 286 -7.52 -1.59 -5.22
CA ASN A 286 -7.17 -2.49 -6.32
C ASN A 286 -7.66 -3.92 -6.01
N ILE A 287 -8.35 -4.54 -6.97
CA ILE A 287 -9.10 -5.80 -6.80
C ILE A 287 -8.16 -7.02 -6.72
N ALA A 288 -6.90 -6.88 -7.14
CA ALA A 288 -5.88 -7.93 -7.18
C ALA A 288 -5.35 -8.43 -5.81
N MET A 289 -6.16 -8.38 -4.74
CA MET A 289 -5.80 -8.98 -3.44
C MET A 289 -6.14 -10.49 -3.37
N PHE A 290 -6.89 -11.01 -4.34
CA PHE A 290 -7.38 -12.39 -4.41
C PHE A 290 -7.35 -12.96 -5.85
N SER A 291 -6.43 -12.49 -6.70
CA SER A 291 -6.32 -12.86 -8.13
C SER A 291 -4.86 -13.01 -8.57
#